data_AF-A0A7J4KK85-F1
#
_entry.id   AF-A0A7J4KK85-F1
#
_cell.length_a   1.000
_cell.length_b   1.000
_cell.length_c   1.000
_cell.angle_alpha   90.00
_cell.angle_beta   90.00
_cell.angle_gamma   90.00
#
_symmetry.space_group_name_H-M   'P 1'
#
loop_
_entity.id
_entity.type
_entity.pdbx_description
1 polymer ?
#
loop_
_entity_poly.entity_id
_entity_poly.type
_entity_poly.pdbx_seq_one_letter_code
_entity_poly.pdbx_strand_id
1 'polypeptide(L)'
;IFAKDKDTTSGGWTGWWVPVRYVNMPYEDDEGCLSDLYYGCLYNATGGFDSWDSNADGVYAAWNKPGALKDTFDLYPEVYVARIPAVTLREVKGAVKKIMTYENTGPNEKTWYANFVGVGGKTGEYYLGKPDGEYLCDLAYNYTKLAIPELQLTKCYTTNRDTGGRTPVSKDILKSINEGAGFVDFEGHGNPYSWNTIWFDGEYPKDWTGGFNIFDYPFLINGNKVPVVIVGGCHNAMYNVSMIPAMLDRNHSKTRYFCYGVPVPVCYCAGLLLKNHGGAIASAGSTGYGIGYVGYAVSLSGELESNFFYEIGHGSTHLAQAHSQAIQKFLSEEEVQQTEAFVITNWAILGDPSLLFGGYS
;
A
#
# COMPACT_ATOMS: atom_id res chain seq x y z
N ILE A 1 0.90 -21.81 -16.32
CA ILE A 1 1.80 -21.09 -17.27
C ILE A 1 1.11 -19.92 -17.97
N PHE A 2 -0.23 -19.86 -17.99
CA PHE A 2 -0.97 -18.61 -18.15
C PHE A 2 -2.26 -18.77 -17.35
N ALA A 3 -2.45 -17.99 -16.28
CA ALA A 3 -3.70 -17.96 -15.51
C ALA A 3 -4.42 -16.68 -15.90
N LYS A 4 -5.70 -16.79 -16.22
CA LYS A 4 -6.57 -15.63 -16.43
C LYS A 4 -6.90 -15.09 -15.04
N ASP A 5 -6.52 -13.85 -14.75
CA ASP A 5 -6.75 -13.22 -13.45
C ASP A 5 -8.22 -12.80 -13.27
N LYS A 6 -8.90 -12.46 -14.36
CA LYS A 6 -10.32 -12.09 -14.40
C LYS A 6 -11.18 -13.15 -15.08
N ASP A 7 -12.08 -13.79 -14.36
CA ASP A 7 -13.13 -14.64 -14.94
C ASP A 7 -14.28 -13.80 -15.49
N THR A 8 -14.67 -12.74 -14.77
CA THR A 8 -15.65 -11.71 -15.18
C THR A 8 -15.05 -10.30 -15.02
N THR A 9 -15.84 -9.25 -15.30
CA THR A 9 -15.39 -7.86 -15.06
C THR A 9 -15.10 -7.59 -13.59
N SER A 10 -15.76 -8.32 -12.67
CA SER A 10 -15.69 -8.08 -11.23
C SER A 10 -15.10 -9.23 -10.43
N GLY A 11 -14.74 -10.36 -11.03
CA GLY A 11 -14.34 -11.55 -10.26
C GLY A 11 -13.23 -12.35 -10.89
N GLY A 12 -12.34 -12.86 -10.04
CA GLY A 12 -11.36 -13.89 -10.38
C GLY A 12 -11.42 -15.02 -9.36
N TRP A 13 -11.59 -16.25 -9.83
CA TRP A 13 -11.70 -17.46 -9.00
C TRP A 13 -10.99 -18.68 -9.59
N THR A 14 -10.90 -18.82 -10.92
CA THR A 14 -10.23 -19.99 -11.52
C THR A 14 -8.71 -19.88 -11.48
N GLY A 15 -8.18 -18.65 -11.60
CA GLY A 15 -6.75 -18.34 -11.55
C GLY A 15 -6.18 -18.12 -10.15
N TRP A 16 -7.01 -18.26 -9.11
CA TRP A 16 -6.69 -17.79 -7.76
C TRP A 16 -6.88 -18.88 -6.70
N TRP A 17 -5.99 -18.91 -5.71
CA TRP A 17 -6.15 -19.78 -4.52
C TRP A 17 -7.23 -19.26 -3.57
N VAL A 18 -7.34 -17.94 -3.48
CA VAL A 18 -8.38 -17.21 -2.76
C VAL A 18 -8.98 -16.25 -3.76
N PRO A 19 -10.31 -16.29 -4.02
CA PRO A 19 -10.95 -15.41 -4.97
C PRO A 19 -10.57 -13.93 -4.76
N VAL A 20 -10.68 -13.17 -5.84
CA VAL A 20 -10.49 -11.72 -5.84
C VAL A 20 -11.72 -11.02 -6.39
N ARG A 21 -11.94 -9.80 -5.88
CA ARG A 21 -12.97 -8.89 -6.35
C ARG A 21 -12.31 -7.72 -7.07
N TYR A 22 -12.88 -7.34 -8.20
CA TYR A 22 -12.54 -6.09 -8.88
C TYR A 22 -13.71 -5.12 -8.78
N VAL A 23 -13.45 -3.91 -8.32
CA VAL A 23 -14.44 -2.82 -8.31
C VAL A 23 -14.49 -2.16 -9.70
N ASN A 24 -15.64 -1.63 -10.07
CA ASN A 24 -15.89 -1.10 -11.41
C ASN A 24 -16.13 0.42 -11.35
N MET A 25 -15.12 1.14 -10.87
CA MET A 25 -15.10 2.60 -10.76
C MET A 25 -13.96 3.14 -11.63
N PRO A 26 -14.19 3.43 -12.92
CA PRO A 26 -13.12 3.85 -13.81
C PRO A 26 -12.56 5.21 -13.38
N TYR A 27 -11.24 5.29 -13.30
CA TYR A 27 -10.50 6.54 -13.08
C TYR A 27 -9.42 6.68 -14.16
N GLU A 28 -9.59 7.70 -15.01
CA GLU A 28 -8.82 7.90 -16.23
C GLU A 28 -8.78 6.63 -17.10
N ASP A 29 -7.69 5.91 -16.99
CA ASP A 29 -7.26 4.83 -17.86
C ASP A 29 -7.22 3.49 -17.07
N ASP A 30 -7.48 3.53 -15.76
CA ASP A 30 -7.75 2.39 -14.89
C ASP A 30 -9.26 2.09 -14.88
N GLU A 31 -9.66 1.00 -15.51
CA GLU A 31 -11.06 0.62 -15.68
C GLU A 31 -11.68 -0.03 -14.42
N GLY A 32 -10.86 -0.32 -13.41
CA GLY A 32 -11.28 -1.01 -12.20
C GLY A 32 -10.14 -1.80 -11.55
N CYS A 33 -10.00 -1.65 -10.25
CA CYS A 33 -8.90 -2.17 -9.45
C CYS A 33 -9.32 -3.35 -8.57
N LEU A 34 -8.34 -4.07 -8.04
CA LEU A 34 -8.56 -5.12 -7.04
C LEU A 34 -9.03 -4.50 -5.71
N SER A 35 -9.97 -5.14 -5.03
CA SER A 35 -10.38 -4.70 -3.69
C SER A 35 -10.64 -5.88 -2.78
N ASP A 36 -9.77 -6.06 -1.78
CA ASP A 36 -10.03 -6.99 -0.69
C ASP A 36 -10.96 -6.41 0.38
N LEU A 37 -11.23 -5.09 0.35
CA LEU A 37 -12.20 -4.43 1.23
C LEU A 37 -13.61 -5.06 1.09
N TYR A 38 -13.95 -5.53 -0.11
CA TYR A 38 -15.16 -6.30 -0.37
C TYR A 38 -15.36 -7.49 0.59
N TYR A 39 -14.28 -8.13 1.05
CA TYR A 39 -14.39 -9.25 1.99
C TYR A 39 -14.54 -8.81 3.45
N GLY A 40 -14.26 -7.53 3.73
CA GLY A 40 -14.37 -6.93 5.07
C GLY A 40 -15.64 -6.11 5.28
N CYS A 41 -16.19 -5.53 4.22
CA CYS A 41 -17.43 -4.74 4.20
C CYS A 41 -18.59 -5.65 3.79
N LEU A 42 -19.33 -6.14 4.78
CA LEU A 42 -20.33 -7.21 4.62
C LEU A 42 -21.75 -6.73 4.89
N TYR A 43 -21.93 -5.65 5.62
CA TYR A 43 -23.25 -5.16 6.00
C TYR A 43 -23.42 -3.71 5.57
N ASN A 44 -24.62 -3.37 5.13
CA ASN A 44 -24.99 -1.98 4.91
C ASN A 44 -25.45 -1.32 6.21
N ALA A 45 -25.70 -0.01 6.17
CA ALA A 45 -26.20 0.79 7.30
C ALA A 45 -27.49 0.27 7.99
N THR A 46 -28.25 -0.65 7.37
CA THR A 46 -29.45 -1.27 7.97
C THR A 46 -29.17 -2.64 8.59
N GLY A 47 -27.94 -3.14 8.52
CA GLY A 47 -27.54 -4.48 8.96
C GLY A 47 -27.86 -5.59 7.95
N GLY A 48 -28.29 -5.25 6.74
CA GLY A 48 -28.49 -6.21 5.64
C GLY A 48 -27.18 -6.52 4.95
N PHE A 49 -27.05 -7.71 4.33
CA PHE A 49 -25.86 -8.07 3.56
C PHE A 49 -25.62 -7.09 2.40
N ASP A 50 -24.42 -6.54 2.32
CA ASP A 50 -23.99 -5.67 1.24
C ASP A 50 -23.17 -6.47 0.21
N SER A 51 -23.80 -6.78 -0.91
CA SER A 51 -23.17 -7.57 -1.97
C SER A 51 -22.25 -6.75 -2.87
N TRP A 52 -22.26 -5.42 -2.73
CA TRP A 52 -21.66 -4.49 -3.71
C TRP A 52 -22.20 -4.68 -5.14
N ASP A 53 -23.31 -5.40 -5.34
CA ASP A 53 -24.00 -5.66 -6.61
C ASP A 53 -25.51 -5.44 -6.37
N SER A 54 -25.84 -4.20 -6.02
CA SER A 54 -27.14 -3.76 -5.50
C SER A 54 -28.29 -3.92 -6.50
N ASN A 55 -27.97 -4.04 -7.80
CA ASN A 55 -28.90 -4.26 -8.89
C ASN A 55 -28.85 -5.70 -9.45
N ALA A 56 -27.98 -6.56 -8.93
CA ALA A 56 -27.78 -7.95 -9.35
C ALA A 56 -27.43 -8.13 -10.84
N ASP A 57 -26.68 -7.19 -11.43
CA ASP A 57 -26.22 -7.29 -12.82
C ASP A 57 -24.86 -8.00 -12.97
N GLY A 58 -24.22 -8.31 -11.83
CA GLY A 58 -22.93 -9.01 -11.77
C GLY A 58 -21.71 -8.11 -11.98
N VAL A 59 -21.90 -6.79 -12.03
CA VAL A 59 -20.85 -5.77 -12.11
C VAL A 59 -20.72 -5.05 -10.78
N TYR A 60 -19.81 -5.55 -9.94
CA TYR A 60 -19.70 -5.13 -8.54
C TYR A 60 -19.03 -3.77 -8.39
N ALA A 61 -19.53 -2.99 -7.43
CA ALA A 61 -19.12 -1.63 -7.12
C ALA A 61 -19.02 -0.78 -8.38
N ALA A 62 -20.05 -0.85 -9.22
CA ALA A 62 -20.15 -0.03 -10.41
C ALA A 62 -20.43 1.42 -10.02
N TRP A 63 -19.59 2.36 -10.47
CA TRP A 63 -19.85 3.79 -10.34
C TRP A 63 -19.39 4.49 -11.61
N ASN A 64 -20.32 5.09 -12.35
CA ASN A 64 -20.06 5.68 -13.68
C ASN A 64 -19.37 4.71 -14.67
N LYS A 65 -19.49 3.40 -14.46
CA LYS A 65 -19.00 2.38 -15.39
C LYS A 65 -19.88 2.35 -16.64
N PRO A 66 -19.33 2.55 -17.85
CA PRO A 66 -20.11 2.41 -19.07
C PRO A 66 -20.72 1.01 -19.17
N GLY A 67 -22.05 0.96 -19.32
CA GLY A 67 -22.81 -0.28 -19.51
C GLY A 67 -23.30 -0.97 -18.22
N ALA A 68 -23.07 -0.41 -17.04
CA ALA A 68 -23.60 -0.90 -15.76
C ALA A 68 -24.36 0.20 -15.02
N LEU A 69 -25.34 -0.15 -14.19
CA LEU A 69 -25.98 0.84 -13.30
C LEU A 69 -25.08 1.09 -12.09
N LYS A 70 -25.23 2.26 -11.46
CA LYS A 70 -24.47 2.58 -10.25
C LYS A 70 -24.94 1.69 -9.08
N ASP A 71 -23.97 1.14 -8.35
CA ASP A 71 -24.19 0.42 -7.10
C ASP A 71 -24.26 1.34 -5.87
N THR A 72 -24.91 0.82 -4.83
CA THR A 72 -24.88 1.39 -3.47
C THR A 72 -24.22 0.41 -2.51
N PHE A 73 -23.20 0.89 -1.80
CA PHE A 73 -22.46 0.20 -0.74
C PHE A 73 -21.84 1.25 0.18
N ASP A 74 -21.59 0.94 1.45
CA ASP A 74 -21.21 1.96 2.46
C ASP A 74 -19.71 2.07 2.76
N LEU A 75 -18.91 1.10 2.29
CA LEU A 75 -17.45 1.03 2.45
C LEU A 75 -16.95 0.80 3.88
N TYR A 76 -17.82 0.65 4.88
CA TYR A 76 -17.39 0.42 6.27
C TYR A 76 -16.91 -1.04 6.41
N PRO A 77 -15.66 -1.29 6.84
CA PRO A 77 -15.22 -2.65 7.12
C PRO A 77 -15.70 -3.11 8.49
N GLU A 78 -16.48 -4.21 8.54
CA GLU A 78 -16.85 -4.90 9.78
C GLU A 78 -15.86 -6.00 10.15
N VAL A 79 -15.15 -6.56 9.17
CA VAL A 79 -14.15 -7.62 9.37
C VAL A 79 -12.79 -7.13 8.91
N TYR A 80 -11.80 -7.27 9.80
CA TYR A 80 -10.42 -6.97 9.50
C TYR A 80 -9.85 -8.01 8.52
N VAL A 81 -9.56 -7.57 7.29
CA VAL A 81 -9.03 -8.42 6.22
C VAL A 81 -7.65 -7.92 5.81
N ALA A 82 -6.72 -8.87 5.62
CA ALA A 82 -5.44 -8.64 4.99
C ALA A 82 -5.04 -9.89 4.18
N ARG A 83 -4.16 -9.71 3.18
CA ARG A 83 -3.76 -10.79 2.27
C ARG A 83 -2.28 -11.11 2.37
N ILE A 84 -1.94 -12.40 2.37
CA ILE A 84 -0.58 -12.87 2.04
C ILE A 84 -0.65 -13.49 0.63
N PRO A 85 -0.23 -12.76 -0.43
CA PRO A 85 -0.39 -13.20 -1.82
C PRO A 85 0.71 -14.20 -2.25
N ALA A 86 0.95 -15.23 -1.44
CA ALA A 86 1.92 -16.28 -1.73
C ALA A 86 1.38 -17.25 -2.78
N VAL A 87 2.22 -17.59 -3.77
CA VAL A 87 1.85 -18.51 -4.86
C VAL A 87 2.65 -19.82 -4.83
N THR A 88 3.62 -19.94 -3.93
CA THR A 88 4.42 -21.14 -3.70
C THR A 88 4.44 -21.55 -2.22
N LEU A 89 4.64 -22.84 -1.96
CA LEU A 89 4.85 -23.35 -0.60
C LEU A 89 6.07 -22.71 0.09
N ARG A 90 7.09 -22.29 -0.67
CA ARG A 90 8.27 -21.61 -0.13
C ARG A 90 7.91 -20.24 0.42
N GLU A 91 7.11 -19.46 -0.31
CA GLU A 91 6.62 -18.15 0.12
C GLU A 91 5.72 -18.25 1.35
N VAL A 92 4.78 -19.20 1.37
CA VAL A 92 3.94 -19.45 2.55
C VAL A 92 4.79 -19.76 3.78
N LYS A 93 5.74 -20.70 3.68
CA LYS A 93 6.66 -21.04 4.78
C LYS A 93 7.51 -19.85 5.20
N GLY A 94 7.95 -19.03 4.25
CA GLY A 94 8.73 -17.81 4.51
C GLY A 94 7.94 -16.78 5.31
N ALA A 95 6.71 -16.47 4.88
CA ALA A 95 5.82 -15.53 5.55
C ALA A 95 5.44 -16.01 6.96
N VAL A 96 4.99 -17.27 7.10
CA VAL A 96 4.62 -17.84 8.42
C VAL A 96 5.81 -17.82 9.38
N LYS A 97 7.01 -18.23 8.93
CA LYS A 97 8.21 -18.18 9.77
C LYS A 97 8.54 -16.76 10.20
N LYS A 98 8.36 -15.77 9.31
CA LYS A 98 8.61 -14.36 9.60
C LYS A 98 7.64 -13.86 10.68
N ILE A 99 6.35 -14.16 10.55
CA ILE A 99 5.31 -13.83 11.53
C ILE A 99 5.64 -14.44 12.90
N MET A 100 5.85 -15.76 12.95
CA MET A 100 6.20 -16.44 14.20
C MET A 100 7.46 -15.85 14.85
N THR A 101 8.46 -15.46 14.06
CA THR A 101 9.70 -14.87 14.61
C THR A 101 9.47 -13.46 15.14
N TYR A 102 8.68 -12.65 14.42
CA TYR A 102 8.36 -11.28 14.80
C TYR A 102 7.53 -11.24 16.09
N GLU A 103 6.53 -12.12 16.20
CA GLU A 103 5.57 -12.12 17.28
C GLU A 103 6.03 -12.84 18.54
N ASN A 104 7.09 -13.64 18.48
CA ASN A 104 7.61 -14.40 19.64
C ASN A 104 8.41 -13.54 20.65
N THR A 105 8.56 -12.24 20.42
CA THR A 105 9.14 -11.31 21.40
C THR A 105 8.37 -9.99 21.39
N GLY A 106 8.50 -9.21 22.45
CA GLY A 106 7.89 -7.89 22.53
C GLY A 106 8.72 -6.79 21.85
N PRO A 107 8.18 -5.56 21.76
CA PRO A 107 8.92 -4.42 21.20
C PRO A 107 10.19 -4.08 22.00
N ASN A 108 10.19 -4.28 23.32
CA ASN A 108 11.35 -4.02 24.19
C ASN A 108 12.59 -4.88 23.86
N GLU A 109 12.40 -6.04 23.25
CA GLU A 109 13.48 -6.93 22.82
C GLU A 109 13.98 -6.62 21.39
N LYS A 110 13.33 -5.67 20.71
CA LYS A 110 13.61 -5.28 19.33
C LYS A 110 14.21 -3.88 19.30
N THR A 111 15.53 -3.78 19.47
CA THR A 111 16.27 -2.48 19.44
C THR A 111 16.10 -1.66 18.16
N TRP A 112 15.62 -2.29 17.08
CA TRP A 112 15.34 -1.68 15.78
C TRP A 112 13.89 -1.20 15.62
N TYR A 113 12.98 -1.57 16.53
CA TYR A 113 11.55 -1.29 16.41
C TYR A 113 11.24 0.20 16.59
N ALA A 114 11.92 0.88 17.52
CA ALA A 114 11.80 2.32 17.77
C ALA A 114 12.52 3.20 16.71
N ASN A 115 12.57 2.74 15.46
CA ASN A 115 13.03 3.53 14.32
C ASN A 115 11.94 3.55 13.25
N PHE A 116 11.57 4.76 12.84
CA PHE A 116 10.67 5.05 11.74
C PHE A 116 11.50 5.56 10.57
N VAL A 117 11.32 5.02 9.37
CA VAL A 117 11.99 5.50 8.17
C VAL A 117 10.97 6.20 7.30
N GLY A 118 11.16 7.50 7.07
CA GLY A 118 10.40 8.25 6.06
C GLY A 118 11.21 8.34 4.77
N VAL A 119 10.62 7.99 3.65
CA VAL A 119 11.20 8.10 2.30
C VAL A 119 10.30 9.00 1.46
N GLY A 120 10.73 10.25 1.28
CA GLY A 120 9.87 11.28 0.69
C GLY A 120 10.64 12.31 -0.12
N GLY A 121 9.94 12.94 -1.06
CA GLY A 121 10.42 14.05 -1.85
C GLY A 121 9.29 14.98 -2.26
N LYS A 122 9.45 15.66 -3.40
CA LYS A 122 8.36 16.44 -3.98
C LYS A 122 7.53 15.54 -4.89
N THR A 123 6.50 14.92 -4.34
CA THR A 123 5.59 14.04 -5.07
C THR A 123 4.81 14.85 -6.09
N GLY A 124 4.11 15.89 -5.65
CA GLY A 124 3.47 16.86 -6.53
C GLY A 124 4.08 18.24 -6.36
N GLU A 125 3.98 18.79 -5.14
CA GLU A 125 4.20 20.21 -4.87
C GLU A 125 4.85 20.44 -3.50
N TYR A 126 5.13 21.71 -3.18
CA TYR A 126 5.41 22.10 -1.80
C TYR A 126 4.12 22.25 -1.00
N TYR A 127 4.11 21.71 0.22
CA TYR A 127 3.04 21.88 1.20
C TYR A 127 3.63 22.41 2.51
N LEU A 128 3.10 23.54 3.00
CA LEU A 128 3.54 24.21 4.22
C LEU A 128 5.08 24.41 4.32
N GLY A 129 5.72 24.74 3.18
CA GLY A 129 7.15 25.03 3.11
C GLY A 129 8.07 23.81 3.01
N LYS A 130 7.52 22.60 2.80
CA LYS A 130 8.27 21.37 2.56
C LYS A 130 7.77 20.66 1.31
N PRO A 131 8.58 19.79 0.68
CA PRO A 131 8.04 18.82 -0.26
C PRO A 131 6.91 18.01 0.40
N ASP A 132 5.79 17.87 -0.29
CA ASP A 132 4.58 17.20 0.19
C ASP A 132 4.83 15.77 0.72
N GLY A 133 5.64 14.97 0.03
CA GLY A 133 5.97 13.62 0.50
C GLY A 133 6.83 13.61 1.78
N GLU A 134 7.75 14.56 1.93
CA GLU A 134 8.50 14.73 3.19
C GLU A 134 7.61 15.21 4.34
N TYR A 135 6.58 16.02 4.03
CA TYR A 135 5.58 16.44 5.00
C TYR A 135 4.73 15.26 5.50
N LEU A 136 4.25 14.40 4.60
CA LEU A 136 3.45 13.21 4.94
C LEU A 136 4.26 12.23 5.81
N CYS A 137 5.52 11.95 5.44
CA CYS A 137 6.42 11.15 6.26
C CYS A 137 6.63 11.73 7.68
N ASP A 138 6.80 13.06 7.80
CA ASP A 138 6.92 13.71 9.10
C ASP A 138 5.60 13.60 9.90
N LEU A 139 4.43 13.68 9.25
CA LEU A 139 3.11 13.54 9.87
C LEU A 139 2.89 12.12 10.40
N ALA A 140 3.12 11.10 9.56
CA ALA A 140 3.04 9.69 9.91
C ALA A 140 3.94 9.33 11.11
N TYR A 141 5.18 9.82 11.10
CA TYR A 141 6.09 9.68 12.24
C TYR A 141 5.52 10.32 13.51
N ASN A 142 5.00 11.55 13.43
CA ASN A 142 4.48 12.26 14.61
C ASN A 142 3.27 11.55 15.21
N TYR A 143 2.38 10.99 14.38
CA TYR A 143 1.28 10.17 14.86
C TYR A 143 1.76 8.90 15.54
N THR A 144 2.67 8.15 14.90
CA THR A 144 3.22 6.91 15.47
C THR A 144 3.94 7.16 16.80
N LYS A 145 4.62 8.30 16.93
CA LYS A 145 5.34 8.71 18.15
C LYS A 145 4.42 8.87 19.36
N LEU A 146 3.12 9.10 19.17
CA LEU A 146 2.15 9.17 20.28
C LEU A 146 2.04 7.82 21.00
N ALA A 147 2.12 6.70 20.26
CA ALA A 147 2.12 5.36 20.81
C ALA A 147 3.52 4.87 21.23
N ILE A 148 4.58 5.39 20.59
CA ILE A 148 5.98 5.00 20.83
C ILE A 148 6.81 6.25 21.12
N PRO A 149 6.85 6.75 22.37
CA PRO A 149 7.51 8.03 22.70
C PRO A 149 9.01 8.08 22.32
N GLU A 150 9.71 6.96 22.44
CA GLU A 150 11.12 6.80 22.11
C GLU A 150 11.43 6.69 20.60
N LEU A 151 10.39 6.65 19.74
CA LEU A 151 10.53 6.52 18.29
C LEU A 151 11.46 7.59 17.71
N GLN A 152 12.41 7.17 16.90
CA GLN A 152 13.31 8.03 16.15
C GLN A 152 12.95 8.06 14.68
N LEU A 153 13.20 9.20 14.01
CA LEU A 153 12.94 9.36 12.58
C LEU A 153 14.25 9.33 11.78
N THR A 154 14.38 8.31 10.94
CA THR A 154 15.35 8.26 9.86
C THR A 154 14.77 8.96 8.63
N LYS A 155 15.30 10.14 8.31
CA LYS A 155 14.89 10.93 7.13
C LYS A 155 15.67 10.52 5.90
N CYS A 156 15.01 9.82 4.98
CA CYS A 156 15.51 9.53 3.64
C CYS A 156 14.84 10.51 2.66
N TYR A 157 15.22 11.78 2.75
CA TYR A 157 14.50 12.91 2.18
C TYR A 157 15.28 13.56 1.05
N THR A 158 14.59 14.09 0.04
CA THR A 158 15.24 14.79 -1.08
C THR A 158 15.99 16.03 -0.64
N THR A 159 15.49 16.74 0.38
CA THR A 159 16.14 17.92 0.97
C THR A 159 17.50 17.61 1.63
N ASN A 160 17.83 16.35 1.85
CA ASN A 160 19.14 15.94 2.36
C ASN A 160 20.25 15.88 1.31
N ARG A 161 19.93 16.08 0.02
CA ARG A 161 20.89 15.93 -1.10
C ARG A 161 22.19 16.70 -0.86
N ASP A 162 22.08 17.92 -0.35
CA ASP A 162 23.21 18.84 -0.20
C ASP A 162 23.73 18.92 1.24
N THR A 163 23.17 18.12 2.17
CA THR A 163 23.59 18.07 3.58
C THR A 163 24.35 16.79 3.94
N GLY A 164 24.46 15.84 3.01
CA GLY A 164 25.10 14.54 3.21
C GLY A 164 24.23 13.53 3.97
N GLY A 165 22.95 13.85 4.19
CA GLY A 165 21.97 12.92 4.73
C GLY A 165 21.51 11.88 3.69
N ARG A 166 20.59 11.00 4.11
CA ARG A 166 20.03 9.97 3.21
C ARG A 166 19.04 10.59 2.25
N THR A 167 19.08 10.16 1.00
CA THR A 167 18.20 10.64 -0.08
C THR A 167 17.40 9.49 -0.69
N PRO A 168 16.25 9.71 -1.38
CA PRO A 168 15.41 8.67 -1.98
C PRO A 168 16.02 7.91 -3.18
N VAL A 169 17.30 7.61 -3.15
CA VAL A 169 17.99 6.75 -4.11
C VAL A 169 18.10 5.33 -3.55
N SER A 170 18.11 4.32 -4.43
CA SER A 170 18.11 2.89 -4.04
C SER A 170 19.11 2.55 -2.93
N LYS A 171 20.36 3.05 -3.02
CA LYS A 171 21.41 2.82 -2.01
C LYS A 171 21.00 3.27 -0.60
N ASP A 172 20.43 4.46 -0.47
CA ASP A 172 20.11 5.08 0.82
C ASP A 172 18.79 4.55 1.39
N ILE A 173 17.84 4.18 0.52
CA ILE A 173 16.63 3.44 0.89
C ILE A 173 17.01 2.06 1.44
N LEU A 174 17.85 1.30 0.72
CA LEU A 174 18.40 0.02 1.17
C LEU A 174 19.12 0.16 2.50
N LYS A 175 19.97 1.18 2.66
CA LYS A 175 20.67 1.45 3.92
C LYS A 175 19.68 1.69 5.07
N SER A 176 18.65 2.51 4.85
CA SER A 176 17.66 2.84 5.87
C SER A 176 16.88 1.62 6.35
N ILE A 177 16.46 0.73 5.43
CA ILE A 177 15.73 -0.49 5.77
C ILE A 177 16.66 -1.53 6.41
N ASN A 178 17.89 -1.70 5.90
CA ASN A 178 18.85 -2.70 6.37
C ASN A 178 19.36 -2.46 7.80
N GLU A 179 19.40 -1.20 8.25
CA GLU A 179 19.73 -0.88 9.65
C GLU A 179 18.63 -1.38 10.62
N GLY A 180 17.39 -1.47 10.14
CA GLY A 180 16.21 -1.96 10.84
C GLY A 180 15.26 -0.84 11.25
N ALA A 181 13.96 -1.09 11.11
CA ALA A 181 12.91 -0.15 11.43
C ALA A 181 11.66 -0.90 11.89
N GLY A 182 10.87 -0.32 12.79
CA GLY A 182 9.52 -0.82 13.10
C GLY A 182 8.54 -0.45 11.99
N PHE A 183 8.71 0.73 11.42
CA PHE A 183 7.84 1.31 10.41
C PHE A 183 8.65 1.97 9.29
N VAL A 184 8.17 1.84 8.06
CA VAL A 184 8.69 2.56 6.89
C VAL A 184 7.52 3.17 6.16
N ASP A 185 7.67 4.42 5.77
CA ASP A 185 6.68 5.16 5.01
C ASP A 185 7.31 5.71 3.74
N PHE A 186 6.69 5.44 2.60
CA PHE A 186 7.12 5.90 1.29
C PHE A 186 6.06 6.83 0.72
N GLU A 187 6.44 8.06 0.38
CA GLU A 187 5.49 9.07 -0.10
C GLU A 187 5.96 9.66 -1.43
N GLY A 188 5.33 9.21 -2.53
CA GLY A 188 5.87 9.41 -3.88
C GLY A 188 4.98 8.87 -5.01
N HIS A 189 5.63 8.54 -6.13
CA HIS A 189 5.02 7.93 -7.31
C HIS A 189 5.34 6.44 -7.37
N GLY A 190 4.43 5.69 -7.98
CA GLY A 190 4.52 4.24 -8.03
C GLY A 190 4.09 3.65 -9.36
N ASN A 191 4.48 2.40 -9.56
CA ASN A 191 3.83 1.43 -10.42
C ASN A 191 4.02 0.05 -9.77
N PRO A 192 3.54 -1.06 -10.35
CA PRO A 192 3.64 -2.36 -9.70
C PRO A 192 5.05 -2.82 -9.37
N TYR A 193 6.12 -2.32 -9.99
CA TYR A 193 7.48 -2.80 -9.75
C TYR A 193 8.45 -1.77 -9.16
N SER A 194 8.08 -0.48 -9.14
CA SER A 194 8.97 0.58 -8.67
C SER A 194 8.23 1.66 -7.90
N TRP A 195 8.98 2.33 -7.03
CA TRP A 195 8.60 3.55 -6.35
C TRP A 195 9.68 4.62 -6.58
N ASN A 196 9.28 5.87 -6.76
CA ASN A 196 10.22 6.99 -7.00
C ASN A 196 9.61 8.34 -6.58
N THR A 197 10.43 9.37 -6.44
CA THR A 197 10.00 10.74 -6.19
C THR A 197 10.88 11.75 -6.93
N ILE A 198 10.39 12.97 -7.12
CA ILE A 198 11.13 14.10 -7.68
C ILE A 198 11.97 14.77 -6.59
N TRP A 199 13.17 15.25 -6.96
CA TRP A 199 13.98 16.08 -6.08
C TRP A 199 13.21 17.33 -5.61
N PHE A 200 13.50 17.81 -4.40
CA PHE A 200 12.82 18.98 -3.81
C PHE A 200 12.80 20.20 -4.76
N ASP A 201 13.91 20.45 -5.47
CA ASP A 201 14.08 21.54 -6.43
C ASP A 201 13.81 21.15 -7.89
N GLY A 202 13.39 19.91 -8.15
CA GLY A 202 13.19 19.37 -9.48
C GLY A 202 11.79 19.58 -10.05
N GLU A 203 11.58 19.25 -11.32
CA GLU A 203 10.29 19.30 -12.02
C GLU A 203 9.79 17.89 -12.37
N TYR A 204 8.53 17.60 -12.06
CA TYR A 204 7.84 16.42 -12.57
C TYR A 204 7.54 16.59 -14.08
N PRO A 205 7.70 15.57 -14.94
CA PRO A 205 8.16 14.20 -14.67
C PRO A 205 9.63 13.97 -15.06
N LYS A 206 10.54 14.94 -14.82
CA LYS A 206 11.93 14.89 -15.32
C LYS A 206 12.94 14.54 -14.24
N ASP A 207 12.89 15.24 -13.12
CA ASP A 207 13.98 15.26 -12.13
C ASP A 207 13.82 14.18 -11.05
N TRP A 208 13.68 12.95 -11.50
CA TRP A 208 13.55 11.77 -10.64
C TRP A 208 14.82 11.50 -9.83
N THR A 209 14.63 11.10 -8.58
CA THR A 209 15.74 10.67 -7.69
C THR A 209 16.35 9.35 -8.12
N GLY A 210 15.55 8.47 -8.72
CA GLY A 210 15.94 7.12 -9.14
C GLY A 210 15.34 6.02 -8.27
N GLY A 211 14.81 6.37 -7.09
CA GLY A 211 13.89 5.55 -6.32
C GLY A 211 14.41 4.17 -5.93
N PHE A 212 13.46 3.23 -5.80
CA PHE A 212 13.68 1.84 -5.39
C PHE A 212 12.72 0.92 -6.14
N ASN A 213 13.16 -0.27 -6.54
CA ASN A 213 12.33 -1.20 -7.30
C ASN A 213 12.54 -2.66 -6.87
N ILE A 214 11.70 -3.57 -7.39
CA ILE A 214 11.74 -4.99 -7.02
C ILE A 214 13.07 -5.68 -7.34
N PHE A 215 13.87 -5.17 -8.29
CA PHE A 215 15.19 -5.73 -8.61
C PHE A 215 16.23 -5.37 -7.57
N ASP A 216 15.97 -4.38 -6.71
CA ASP A 216 16.82 -4.06 -5.56
C ASP A 216 16.54 -4.99 -4.36
N TYR A 217 15.43 -5.75 -4.36
CA TYR A 217 15.03 -6.57 -3.21
C TYR A 217 16.05 -7.62 -2.78
N PRO A 218 16.86 -8.25 -3.65
CA PRO A 218 17.96 -9.11 -3.22
C PRO A 218 18.93 -8.45 -2.24
N PHE A 219 19.03 -7.11 -2.25
CA PHE A 219 19.89 -6.32 -1.35
C PHE A 219 19.18 -5.89 -0.05
N LEU A 220 17.89 -6.24 0.13
CA LEU A 220 17.21 -6.18 1.43
C LEU A 220 17.68 -7.35 2.29
N ILE A 221 18.64 -7.03 3.16
CA ILE A 221 19.36 -7.92 4.06
C ILE A 221 19.09 -7.59 5.54
N ASN A 222 17.99 -6.90 5.83
CA ASN A 222 17.52 -6.57 7.18
C ASN A 222 17.15 -7.79 8.05
N GLY A 223 17.20 -9.01 7.51
CA GLY A 223 17.05 -10.24 8.28
C GLY A 223 15.68 -10.33 8.97
N ASN A 224 15.68 -10.42 10.30
CA ASN A 224 14.45 -10.45 11.12
C ASN A 224 13.99 -9.05 11.56
N LYS A 225 14.67 -7.98 11.13
CA LYS A 225 14.29 -6.58 11.43
C LYS A 225 13.28 -6.08 10.40
N VAL A 226 12.10 -6.69 10.40
CA VAL A 226 11.11 -6.56 9.33
C VAL A 226 10.05 -5.49 9.71
N PRO A 227 10.03 -4.32 9.05
CA PRO A 227 9.08 -3.25 9.33
C PRO A 227 7.68 -3.54 8.78
N VAL A 228 6.68 -2.82 9.29
CA VAL A 228 5.43 -2.53 8.57
C VAL A 228 5.72 -1.39 7.58
N VAL A 229 5.35 -1.57 6.31
CA VAL A 229 5.69 -0.62 5.24
C VAL A 229 4.42 -0.05 4.59
N ILE A 230 4.21 1.26 4.67
CA ILE A 230 3.15 1.94 3.93
C ILE A 230 3.77 2.57 2.67
N VAL A 231 3.12 2.40 1.52
CA VAL A 231 3.63 2.85 0.22
C VAL A 231 2.59 3.72 -0.48
N GLY A 232 2.77 5.03 -0.35
CA GLY A 232 2.14 6.06 -1.15
C GLY A 232 2.67 6.07 -2.58
N GLY A 233 1.77 5.77 -3.51
CA GLY A 233 2.05 5.67 -4.93
C GLY A 233 1.04 4.80 -5.69
N CYS A 234 1.10 4.86 -7.02
CA CYS A 234 0.17 4.14 -7.88
C CYS A 234 0.53 2.65 -7.99
N HIS A 235 -0.47 1.78 -7.91
CA HIS A 235 -0.44 0.36 -8.24
C HIS A 235 0.63 -0.48 -7.51
N ASN A 236 1.26 0.04 -6.45
CA ASN A 236 2.33 -0.65 -5.72
C ASN A 236 1.84 -1.94 -5.04
N ALA A 237 0.55 -2.08 -4.79
CA ALA A 237 -0.08 -3.29 -4.25
C ALA A 237 -0.90 -4.07 -5.27
N MET A 238 -0.70 -3.88 -6.58
CA MET A 238 -1.40 -4.63 -7.64
C MET A 238 -1.03 -6.13 -7.64
N TYR A 239 -1.60 -6.90 -6.72
CA TYR A 239 -1.19 -8.29 -6.45
C TYR A 239 -1.67 -9.32 -7.50
N ASN A 240 -2.32 -8.89 -8.59
CA ASN A 240 -2.59 -9.72 -9.78
C ASN A 240 -1.53 -9.63 -10.88
N VAL A 241 -0.45 -8.87 -10.69
CA VAL A 241 0.64 -8.85 -11.68
C VAL A 241 1.34 -10.20 -11.80
N SER A 242 1.77 -10.52 -13.01
CA SER A 242 2.54 -11.72 -13.31
C SER A 242 3.49 -11.45 -14.47
N MET A 243 4.62 -12.16 -14.49
CA MET A 243 5.75 -11.87 -15.37
C MET A 243 5.37 -11.79 -16.86
N ILE A 244 4.57 -12.75 -17.35
CA ILE A 244 4.19 -12.82 -18.77
C ILE A 244 3.19 -11.72 -19.13
N PRO A 245 2.03 -11.57 -18.44
CA PRO A 245 1.12 -10.45 -18.70
C PRO A 245 1.79 -9.08 -18.59
N ALA A 246 2.63 -8.86 -17.58
CA ALA A 246 3.38 -7.63 -17.39
C ALA A 246 4.35 -7.33 -18.55
N MET A 247 5.06 -8.35 -19.04
CA MET A 247 5.96 -8.22 -20.20
C MET A 247 5.20 -7.93 -21.51
N LEU A 248 3.99 -8.48 -21.65
CA LEU A 248 3.11 -8.28 -22.80
C LEU A 248 2.36 -6.96 -22.75
N ASP A 249 2.31 -6.30 -21.59
CA ASP A 249 1.66 -5.00 -21.39
C ASP A 249 2.49 -3.85 -21.98
N ARG A 250 2.63 -3.87 -23.31
CA ARG A 250 3.28 -2.83 -24.12
C ARG A 250 2.19 -2.04 -24.85
N ASN A 251 2.31 -0.72 -24.89
CA ASN A 251 1.40 0.17 -25.63
C ASN A 251 -0.09 0.05 -25.24
N HIS A 252 -0.41 0.27 -23.96
CA HIS A 252 -1.80 0.39 -23.45
C HIS A 252 -2.66 -0.80 -23.90
N SER A 253 -2.18 -2.01 -23.60
CA SER A 253 -2.86 -3.24 -24.01
C SER A 253 -4.30 -3.30 -23.45
N LYS A 254 -5.16 -4.14 -24.03
CA LYS A 254 -6.56 -4.31 -23.59
C LYS A 254 -6.69 -4.77 -22.12
N THR A 255 -5.60 -5.21 -21.50
CA THR A 255 -5.51 -5.61 -20.10
C THR A 255 -4.35 -4.84 -19.48
N ARG A 256 -4.64 -3.73 -18.80
CA ARG A 256 -3.61 -2.84 -18.27
C ARG A 256 -3.08 -3.39 -16.94
N TYR A 257 -1.83 -3.84 -16.97
CA TYR A 257 -1.09 -4.26 -15.78
C TYR A 257 -0.17 -3.15 -15.28
N PHE A 258 -0.10 -2.00 -15.96
CA PHE A 258 0.68 -0.83 -15.58
C PHE A 258 2.17 -1.15 -15.37
N CYS A 259 2.66 -2.19 -16.04
CA CYS A 259 4.03 -2.67 -15.95
C CYS A 259 4.90 -2.19 -17.13
N TYR A 260 4.28 -1.60 -18.16
CA TYR A 260 4.96 -0.98 -19.31
C TYR A 260 5.97 -1.90 -20.01
N GLY A 261 5.65 -3.20 -20.10
CA GLY A 261 6.48 -4.21 -20.73
C GLY A 261 7.63 -4.75 -19.88
N VAL A 262 7.74 -4.32 -18.61
CA VAL A 262 8.69 -4.87 -17.64
C VAL A 262 8.18 -6.23 -17.15
N PRO A 263 9.03 -7.27 -17.10
CA PRO A 263 8.64 -8.58 -16.58
C PRO A 263 8.54 -8.56 -15.05
N VAL A 264 7.34 -8.28 -14.54
CA VAL A 264 7.06 -8.11 -13.10
C VAL A 264 6.42 -9.39 -12.54
N PRO A 265 7.17 -10.27 -11.83
CA PRO A 265 6.62 -11.51 -11.29
C PRO A 265 5.78 -11.31 -10.02
N VAL A 266 5.96 -10.18 -9.34
CA VAL A 266 5.31 -9.83 -8.08
C VAL A 266 5.26 -8.30 -7.97
N CYS A 267 4.19 -7.75 -7.41
CA CYS A 267 4.11 -6.30 -7.18
C CYS A 267 5.03 -5.88 -6.03
N TYR A 268 5.30 -4.58 -5.94
CA TYR A 268 6.19 -3.95 -4.98
C TYR A 268 5.85 -4.36 -3.54
N CYS A 269 4.61 -4.10 -3.10
CA CYS A 269 4.19 -4.42 -1.73
C CYS A 269 4.26 -5.93 -1.44
N ALA A 270 3.77 -6.77 -2.35
CA ALA A 270 3.82 -8.22 -2.18
C ALA A 270 5.26 -8.74 -2.12
N GLY A 271 6.17 -8.21 -2.94
CA GLY A 271 7.56 -8.64 -2.95
C GLY A 271 8.30 -8.26 -1.65
N LEU A 272 7.97 -7.12 -1.02
CA LEU A 272 8.49 -6.77 0.31
C LEU A 272 8.09 -7.81 1.36
N LEU A 273 6.80 -8.17 1.40
CA LEU A 273 6.26 -9.15 2.33
C LEU A 273 6.84 -10.56 2.08
N LEU A 274 6.92 -10.97 0.81
CA LEU A 274 7.34 -12.32 0.42
C LEU A 274 8.87 -12.50 0.35
N LYS A 275 9.65 -11.42 0.49
CA LYS A 275 11.11 -11.50 0.55
C LYS A 275 11.55 -12.41 1.69
N ASN A 276 12.20 -13.52 1.33
CA ASN A 276 12.85 -14.41 2.28
C ASN A 276 14.05 -13.71 2.94
N HIS A 277 14.20 -13.88 4.25
CA HIS A 277 15.32 -13.34 5.03
C HIS A 277 15.49 -11.81 4.94
N GLY A 278 14.38 -11.07 5.03
CA GLY A 278 14.37 -9.61 5.00
C GLY A 278 13.02 -9.08 4.53
N GLY A 279 13.03 -7.88 3.95
CA GLY A 279 11.82 -7.20 3.47
C GLY A 279 10.97 -6.68 4.61
N ALA A 280 9.66 -6.87 4.51
CA ALA A 280 8.67 -6.35 5.46
C ALA A 280 7.92 -7.47 6.20
N ILE A 281 7.32 -7.17 7.35
CA ILE A 281 6.37 -8.07 8.03
C ILE A 281 4.94 -7.87 7.50
N ALA A 282 4.66 -6.66 7.02
CA ALA A 282 3.43 -6.27 6.35
C ALA A 282 3.71 -5.09 5.42
N SER A 283 2.89 -4.92 4.39
CA SER A 283 2.98 -3.79 3.47
C SER A 283 1.61 -3.33 3.00
N ALA A 284 1.41 -2.04 2.80
CA ALA A 284 0.19 -1.46 2.25
C ALA A 284 0.48 -0.58 1.04
N GLY A 285 -0.48 -0.47 0.14
CA GLY A 285 -0.42 0.46 -0.98
C GLY A 285 -1.63 0.31 -1.90
N SER A 286 -1.67 1.09 -2.97
CA SER A 286 -2.80 1.09 -3.90
C SER A 286 -2.72 -0.06 -4.92
N THR A 287 -3.83 -0.75 -5.15
CA THR A 287 -4.01 -1.70 -6.27
C THR A 287 -4.35 -1.00 -7.57
N GLY A 288 -4.83 0.24 -7.48
CA GLY A 288 -5.14 1.18 -8.56
C GLY A 288 -4.27 2.44 -8.46
N TYR A 289 -4.73 3.55 -9.03
CA TYR A 289 -4.08 4.85 -8.85
C TYR A 289 -4.09 5.30 -7.38
N GLY A 290 -2.92 5.74 -6.88
CA GLY A 290 -2.83 6.55 -5.67
C GLY A 290 -3.05 8.01 -6.06
N ILE A 291 -4.03 8.66 -5.46
CA ILE A 291 -4.50 10.00 -5.88
C ILE A 291 -4.39 10.94 -4.69
N GLY A 292 -4.03 12.20 -4.96
CA GLY A 292 -4.08 13.31 -4.01
C GLY A 292 -4.54 14.59 -4.68
N TYR A 293 -5.08 15.52 -3.91
CA TYR A 293 -5.45 16.85 -4.39
C TYR A 293 -4.20 17.72 -4.55
N VAL A 294 -4.08 18.37 -5.71
CA VAL A 294 -2.96 19.27 -6.00
C VAL A 294 -2.91 20.38 -4.95
N GLY A 295 -1.76 20.52 -4.30
CA GLY A 295 -1.53 21.54 -3.26
C GLY A 295 -2.10 21.19 -1.87
N TYR A 296 -2.66 19.99 -1.68
CA TYR A 296 -3.17 19.54 -0.39
C TYR A 296 -2.71 18.11 -0.10
N ALA A 297 -1.59 18.00 0.61
CA ALA A 297 -0.88 16.72 0.80
C ALA A 297 -1.72 15.65 1.52
N VAL A 298 -2.44 16.05 2.58
CA VAL A 298 -3.29 15.13 3.37
C VAL A 298 -4.66 15.02 2.70
N SER A 299 -4.73 14.30 1.60
CA SER A 299 -6.01 14.02 0.92
C SER A 299 -6.00 12.66 0.26
N LEU A 300 -7.20 12.09 0.09
CA LEU A 300 -7.42 10.86 -0.67
C LEU A 300 -6.45 9.74 -0.22
N SER A 301 -5.55 9.25 -1.07
CA SER A 301 -4.60 8.20 -0.71
C SER A 301 -3.65 8.63 0.42
N GLY A 302 -3.07 9.83 0.34
CA GLY A 302 -2.15 10.33 1.36
C GLY A 302 -2.82 10.53 2.73
N GLU A 303 -4.14 10.77 2.74
CA GLU A 303 -4.93 10.81 3.96
C GLU A 303 -5.15 9.41 4.54
N LEU A 304 -5.53 8.42 3.73
CA LEU A 304 -5.66 7.02 4.18
C LEU A 304 -4.35 6.51 4.78
N GLU A 305 -3.24 6.78 4.10
CA GLU A 305 -1.88 6.42 4.52
C GLU A 305 -1.51 7.11 5.83
N SER A 306 -1.76 8.41 5.96
CA SER A 306 -1.56 9.15 7.21
C SER A 306 -2.49 8.67 8.34
N ASN A 307 -3.74 8.34 8.02
CA ASN A 307 -4.74 7.84 8.97
C ASN A 307 -4.31 6.48 9.54
N PHE A 308 -3.64 5.61 8.77
CA PHE A 308 -3.07 4.36 9.30
C PHE A 308 -2.18 4.61 10.52
N PHE A 309 -1.26 5.58 10.40
CA PHE A 309 -0.35 5.93 11.48
C PHE A 309 -1.05 6.73 12.59
N TYR A 310 -2.05 7.55 12.25
CA TYR A 310 -2.94 8.18 13.22
C TYR A 310 -3.56 7.15 14.15
N GLU A 311 -4.16 6.08 13.60
CA GLU A 311 -4.81 5.04 14.39
C GLU A 311 -3.84 4.33 15.32
N ILE A 312 -2.60 4.07 14.88
CA ILE A 312 -1.55 3.55 15.77
C ILE A 312 -1.34 4.48 16.95
N GLY A 313 -1.17 5.78 16.69
CA GLY A 313 -1.03 6.81 17.72
C GLY A 313 -2.22 6.93 18.69
N HIS A 314 -3.40 6.45 18.28
CA HIS A 314 -4.66 6.54 19.04
C HIS A 314 -5.15 5.18 19.57
N GLY A 315 -4.28 4.16 19.56
CA GLY A 315 -4.50 2.91 20.29
C GLY A 315 -4.80 1.69 19.43
N SER A 316 -4.77 1.79 18.10
CA SER A 316 -4.73 0.60 17.25
C SER A 316 -3.43 -0.16 17.48
N THR A 317 -3.56 -1.45 17.79
CA THR A 317 -2.41 -2.31 18.14
C THR A 317 -2.14 -3.38 17.10
N HIS A 318 -3.11 -3.66 16.22
CA HIS A 318 -3.03 -4.72 15.21
C HIS A 318 -3.03 -4.14 13.79
N LEU A 319 -2.40 -4.87 12.86
CA LEU A 319 -2.22 -4.44 11.47
C LEU A 319 -3.53 -4.09 10.78
N ALA A 320 -4.46 -5.04 10.67
CA ALA A 320 -5.71 -4.80 9.94
C ALA A 320 -6.70 -3.94 10.74
N GLN A 321 -6.54 -3.85 12.06
CA GLN A 321 -7.27 -2.90 12.89
C GLN A 321 -6.94 -1.46 12.47
N ALA A 322 -5.64 -1.09 12.42
CA ALA A 322 -5.22 0.25 12.02
C ALA A 322 -5.65 0.60 10.59
N HIS A 323 -5.54 -0.34 9.66
CA HIS A 323 -6.00 -0.15 8.27
C HIS A 323 -7.50 0.06 8.16
N SER A 324 -8.31 -0.78 8.83
CA SER A 324 -9.77 -0.67 8.78
C SER A 324 -10.26 0.59 9.50
N GLN A 325 -9.65 0.95 10.64
CA GLN A 325 -10.01 2.18 11.35
C GLN A 325 -9.59 3.45 10.57
N ALA A 326 -8.49 3.41 9.83
CA ALA A 326 -8.09 4.51 8.96
C ALA A 326 -9.12 4.78 7.84
N ILE A 327 -9.70 3.72 7.27
CA ILE A 327 -10.82 3.82 6.33
C ILE A 327 -12.06 4.38 7.04
N GLN A 328 -12.42 3.88 8.22
CA GLN A 328 -13.59 4.38 8.96
C GLN A 328 -13.45 5.86 9.34
N LYS A 329 -12.25 6.29 9.70
CA LYS A 329 -11.94 7.70 9.98
C LYS A 329 -12.15 8.54 8.73
N PHE A 330 -11.57 8.15 7.60
CA PHE A 330 -11.78 8.82 6.31
C PHE A 330 -13.28 8.97 6.00
N LEU A 331 -14.04 7.87 6.09
CA LEU A 331 -15.48 7.86 5.84
C LEU A 331 -16.28 8.77 6.80
N SER A 332 -15.77 9.01 8.01
CA SER A 332 -16.43 9.86 9.01
C SER A 332 -16.14 11.36 8.84
N GLU A 333 -15.06 11.71 8.13
CA GLU A 333 -14.59 13.09 7.97
C GLU A 333 -14.87 13.64 6.58
N GLU A 334 -14.91 12.78 5.55
CA GLU A 334 -14.97 13.18 4.15
C GLU A 334 -16.32 12.87 3.49
N GLU A 335 -16.69 13.69 2.50
CA GLU A 335 -17.82 13.39 1.62
C GLU A 335 -17.40 12.38 0.55
N VAL A 336 -17.97 11.18 0.60
CA VAL A 336 -17.59 10.09 -0.32
C VAL A 336 -18.24 10.27 -1.69
N GLN A 337 -17.46 10.72 -2.67
CA GLN A 337 -17.80 10.63 -4.09
C GLN A 337 -17.03 9.47 -4.74
N GLN A 338 -17.09 9.37 -6.07
CA GLN A 338 -16.45 8.25 -6.78
C GLN A 338 -14.94 8.21 -6.56
N THR A 339 -14.25 9.35 -6.51
CA THR A 339 -12.79 9.40 -6.36
C THR A 339 -12.36 8.91 -4.97
N GLU A 340 -13.08 9.33 -3.93
CA GLU A 340 -12.90 8.87 -2.55
C GLU A 340 -13.17 7.37 -2.44
N ALA A 341 -14.31 6.91 -2.98
CA ALA A 341 -14.63 5.48 -3.02
C ALA A 341 -13.55 4.68 -3.77
N PHE A 342 -13.00 5.23 -4.86
CA PHE A 342 -11.94 4.59 -5.63
C PHE A 342 -10.65 4.42 -4.82
N VAL A 343 -10.18 5.45 -4.11
CA VAL A 343 -8.95 5.33 -3.29
C VAL A 343 -9.16 4.44 -2.06
N ILE A 344 -10.35 4.48 -1.43
CA ILE A 344 -10.70 3.58 -0.32
C ILE A 344 -10.68 2.12 -0.77
N THR A 345 -11.33 1.82 -1.89
CA THR A 345 -11.46 0.44 -2.38
C THR A 345 -10.15 -0.12 -2.92
N ASN A 346 -9.24 0.72 -3.40
CA ASN A 346 -7.98 0.29 -3.98
C ASN A 346 -6.84 0.17 -2.96
N TRP A 347 -7.00 0.70 -1.75
CA TRP A 347 -5.95 0.67 -0.74
C TRP A 347 -5.88 -0.68 -0.02
N ALA A 348 -4.94 -1.52 -0.45
CA ALA A 348 -4.79 -2.89 0.03
C ALA A 348 -3.74 -3.00 1.13
N ILE A 349 -4.03 -3.85 2.12
CA ILE A 349 -3.10 -4.25 3.17
C ILE A 349 -2.67 -5.71 3.00
N LEU A 350 -1.36 -5.94 2.94
CA LEU A 350 -0.75 -7.25 2.77
C LEU A 350 0.00 -7.66 4.04
N GLY A 351 -0.34 -8.82 4.59
CA GLY A 351 0.24 -9.33 5.84
C GLY A 351 -0.73 -10.24 6.58
N ASP A 352 -0.41 -10.52 7.85
CA ASP A 352 -1.32 -11.19 8.77
C ASP A 352 -2.25 -10.14 9.39
N PRO A 353 -3.59 -10.26 9.22
CA PRO A 353 -4.52 -9.26 9.76
C PRO A 353 -4.47 -9.15 11.29
N SER A 354 -4.07 -10.23 11.97
CA SER A 354 -3.94 -10.32 13.42
C SER A 354 -2.56 -9.96 13.95
N LEU A 355 -1.64 -9.50 13.08
CA LEU A 355 -0.29 -9.11 13.49
C LEU A 355 -0.34 -8.01 14.55
N LEU A 356 0.21 -8.27 15.73
CA LEU A 356 0.40 -7.27 16.79
C LEU A 356 1.65 -6.44 16.50
N PHE A 357 1.54 -5.11 16.43
CA PHE A 357 2.70 -4.25 16.19
C PHE A 357 3.76 -4.44 17.30
N GLY A 358 4.99 -4.75 16.89
CA GLY A 358 6.10 -5.01 17.81
C GLY A 358 6.15 -6.44 18.38
N GLY A 359 5.11 -7.25 18.19
CA GLY A 359 5.01 -8.63 18.68
C GLY A 359 4.55 -8.78 20.14
N TYR A 360 4.37 -10.01 20.61
CA TYR A 360 3.87 -10.31 21.95
C TYR A 360 5.02 -10.34 22.97
N SER A 361 4.81 -9.72 24.13
CA SER A 361 5.75 -9.79 25.26
C SER A 361 5.62 -11.09 26.05
#